data_AF-A0A0R3WSA9-F1
#
_entry.id   AF-A0A0R3WSA9-F1
#
_cell.length_a   1.000
_cell.length_b   1.000
_cell.length_c   1.000
_cell.angle_alpha   90.00
_cell.angle_beta   90.00
_cell.angle_gamma   90.00
#
_symmetry.space_group_name_H-M   'P 1'
#
loop_
_entity.id
_entity.type
_entity.pdbx_description
1 polymer ?
#
loop_
_entity_poly.entity_id
_entity_poly.type
_entity_poly.pdbx_seq_one_letter_code
_entity_poly.pdbx_strand_id
1 'polypeptide(L)'
;MSLCEVGGYVVYSTCTLSTAQNQAIIEFCLAPHKGNDESEFAVVDSTAFVEICVSQLKPSLGVRVVPAYSTTGLALGVTVIPRLAANYGPTFICKMKRLK
;
A
#
# COMPACT_ATOMS: atom_id res chain seq x y z
N MET A 1 -16.18 2.43 3.06
CA MET A 1 -15.52 2.99 1.83
C MET A 1 -16.52 2.98 0.66
N SER A 2 -17.71 3.53 0.88
CA SER A 2 -18.89 3.30 0.02
C SER A 2 -18.85 3.99 -1.35
N LEU A 3 -17.95 4.95 -1.54
CA LEU A 3 -17.81 5.72 -2.78
C LEU A 3 -17.09 4.97 -3.91
N CYS A 4 -16.36 3.90 -3.60
CA CYS A 4 -15.74 3.04 -4.61
C CYS A 4 -16.76 2.02 -5.09
N GLU A 5 -17.03 1.91 -6.39
CA GLU A 5 -17.95 0.89 -6.91
C GLU A 5 -17.38 -0.54 -6.72
N VAL A 6 -18.26 -1.55 -6.72
CA VAL A 6 -17.84 -2.96 -6.70
C VAL A 6 -16.96 -3.25 -7.92
N GLY A 7 -15.80 -3.85 -7.70
CA GLY A 7 -14.78 -4.06 -8.72
C GLY A 7 -13.83 -2.87 -8.93
N GLY A 8 -14.14 -1.70 -8.35
CA GLY A 8 -13.30 -0.51 -8.36
C GLY A 8 -12.04 -0.65 -7.50
N TYR A 9 -11.14 0.32 -7.65
CA TYR A 9 -9.85 0.34 -6.97
C TYR A 9 -9.68 1.60 -6.12
N VAL A 10 -9.10 1.42 -4.93
CA VAL A 10 -8.69 2.51 -4.04
C VAL A 10 -7.18 2.43 -3.85
N VAL A 11 -6.50 3.56 -3.93
CA VAL A 11 -5.10 3.67 -3.50
C VAL A 11 -5.06 4.48 -2.23
N TYR A 12 -4.57 3.85 -1.16
CA TYR A 12 -4.24 4.54 0.08
C TYR A 12 -2.75 4.86 0.09
N SER A 13 -2.41 6.10 0.42
CA SER A 13 -1.02 6.53 0.54
C SER A 13 -0.82 7.52 1.68
N THR A 14 0.37 7.50 2.25
CA THR A 14 0.78 8.46 3.30
C THR A 14 2.19 8.95 3.04
N CYS A 15 2.58 10.02 3.73
CA CYS A 15 3.95 10.51 3.77
C CYS A 15 4.63 10.27 5.14
N THR A 16 4.38 9.11 5.76
CA THR A 16 4.95 8.74 7.06
C THR A 16 5.54 7.32 7.04
N LEU A 17 6.54 7.07 7.88
CA LEU A 17 7.08 5.73 8.14
C LEU A 17 6.34 5.01 9.29
N SER A 18 5.36 5.65 9.92
CA SER A 18 4.63 5.10 11.06
C SER A 18 3.75 3.93 10.63
N THR A 19 4.04 2.73 11.16
CA THR A 19 3.23 1.53 10.90
C THR A 19 1.80 1.66 11.41
N ALA A 20 1.59 2.43 12.49
CA ALA A 20 0.27 2.74 13.03
C ALA A 20 -0.60 3.54 12.05
N GLN A 21 0.02 4.33 11.17
CA GLN A 21 -0.68 5.10 10.13
C GLN A 21 -0.70 4.40 8.77
N ASN A 22 0.09 3.33 8.60
CA ASN A 22 0.23 2.62 7.34
C ASN A 22 -0.42 1.23 7.44
N GLN A 23 0.34 0.22 7.84
CA GLN A 23 -0.11 -1.16 7.89
C GLN A 23 -1.33 -1.35 8.80
N ALA A 24 -1.33 -0.72 9.98
CA ALA A 24 -2.45 -0.88 10.92
C ALA A 24 -3.77 -0.31 10.36
N ILE A 25 -3.72 0.76 9.56
CA ILE A 25 -4.90 1.31 8.90
C ILE A 25 -5.40 0.36 7.81
N ILE A 26 -4.50 -0.22 7.02
CA ILE A 26 -4.88 -1.21 6.00
C ILE A 26 -5.46 -2.47 6.65
N GLU A 27 -4.81 -3.03 7.67
CA GLU A 27 -5.32 -4.19 8.41
C GLU A 27 -6.69 -3.90 9.02
N PHE A 28 -6.89 -2.71 9.58
CA PHE A 28 -8.20 -2.27 10.06
C PHE A 28 -9.24 -2.24 8.94
N CYS A 29 -8.93 -1.67 7.78
CA CYS A 29 -9.86 -1.61 6.65
C CYS A 29 -10.21 -2.99 6.05
N LEU A 30 -9.32 -3.97 6.15
CA LEU A 30 -9.53 -5.34 5.65
C LEU A 30 -10.23 -6.24 6.68
N ALA A 31 -10.24 -5.85 7.96
CA ALA A 31 -10.87 -6.64 9.01
C ALA A 31 -12.40 -6.73 8.80
N PRO A 32 -13.04 -7.89 9.02
CA PRO A 32 -14.49 -8.01 8.92
C PRO A 32 -15.19 -7.02 9.86
N HIS A 33 -16.05 -6.16 9.31
CA HIS A 33 -16.83 -5.20 10.11
C HIS A 33 -18.24 -5.76 10.34
N LYS A 34 -18.67 -5.83 11.61
CA LYS A 34 -20.02 -6.28 11.99
C LYS A 34 -21.10 -5.19 11.84
N GLY A 35 -20.91 -4.24 10.92
CA GLY A 35 -21.81 -3.11 10.68
C GLY A 35 -22.61 -3.27 9.38
N ASN A 36 -23.48 -2.29 9.08
CA ASN A 36 -24.27 -2.25 7.84
C ASN A 36 -23.44 -2.03 6.56
N ASP A 37 -22.15 -1.70 6.66
CA ASP A 37 -21.27 -1.54 5.49
C ASP A 37 -20.68 -2.91 5.14
N GLU A 38 -21.34 -3.64 4.24
CA GLU A 38 -20.89 -4.94 3.71
C GLU A 38 -19.68 -4.83 2.76
N SER A 39 -19.05 -3.65 2.69
CA SER A 39 -17.95 -3.42 1.77
C SER A 39 -16.75 -4.31 2.10
N GLU A 40 -16.35 -5.15 1.15
CA GLU A 40 -15.25 -6.09 1.28
C GLU A 40 -14.10 -5.66 0.36
N PHE A 41 -12.88 -5.64 0.86
CA PHE A 41 -11.69 -5.23 0.09
C PHE A 41 -10.61 -6.30 0.13
N ALA A 42 -9.82 -6.36 -0.95
CA ALA A 42 -8.61 -7.15 -1.01
C ALA A 42 -7.42 -6.31 -1.48
N VAL A 43 -6.25 -6.56 -0.89
CA VAL A 43 -4.99 -5.97 -1.35
C VAL A 43 -4.67 -6.49 -2.76
N VAL A 44 -4.26 -5.58 -3.62
CA VAL A 44 -3.74 -5.90 -4.95
C VAL A 44 -2.25 -6.14 -4.85
N ASP A 45 -1.78 -7.27 -5.42
CA ASP A 45 -0.36 -7.60 -5.46
C ASP A 45 0.47 -6.47 -6.07
N SER A 46 1.49 -6.03 -5.33
CA SER A 46 2.37 -4.94 -5.70
C SER A 46 3.68 -5.41 -6.34
N THR A 47 3.87 -6.71 -6.56
CA THR A 47 5.13 -7.29 -7.07
C THR A 47 5.58 -6.63 -8.37
N ALA A 48 4.70 -6.54 -9.37
CA ALA A 48 5.01 -5.90 -10.65
C ALA A 48 5.41 -4.41 -10.49
N PHE A 49 4.80 -3.70 -9.55
CA PHE A 49 5.16 -2.30 -9.27
C PHE A 49 6.55 -2.19 -8.64
N VAL A 50 6.87 -3.08 -7.68
CA VAL A 50 8.21 -3.18 -7.08
C VAL A 50 9.26 -3.48 -8.15
N GLU A 51 8.98 -4.43 -9.04
CA GLU A 51 9.89 -4.81 -10.12
C GLU A 51 10.20 -3.62 -11.05
N ILE A 52 9.19 -2.84 -11.44
CA ILE A 52 9.39 -1.61 -12.24
C ILE A 52 10.24 -0.59 -11.47
N CYS A 53 9.96 -0.41 -10.19
CA CYS A 53 10.72 0.52 -9.35
C CYS A 53 12.20 0.09 -9.24
N VAL A 54 12.47 -1.21 -9.09
CA VAL A 54 13.83 -1.75 -8.95
C VAL A 54 14.57 -1.77 -10.28
N SER A 55 13.91 -2.12 -11.38
CA SER A 55 14.53 -2.26 -12.70
C SER A 55 14.72 -0.92 -13.43
N GLN A 56 13.81 0.04 -13.25
CA GLN A 56 13.80 1.30 -14.01
C GLN A 56 14.09 2.53 -13.14
N LEU A 57 13.38 2.67 -12.01
CA LEU A 57 13.46 3.91 -11.21
C LEU A 57 14.70 3.95 -10.32
N LYS A 58 15.14 2.82 -9.78
CA LYS A 58 16.34 2.76 -8.95
C LYS A 58 17.62 3.13 -9.72
N PRO A 59 17.88 2.63 -10.94
CA PRO A 59 19.05 3.03 -11.71
C PRO A 59 18.99 4.49 -12.17
N SER A 60 17.81 4.97 -12.60
CA SER A 60 17.66 6.30 -13.23
C SER A 60 17.53 7.43 -12.22
N LEU A 61 16.83 7.18 -11.09
CA LEU A 61 16.47 8.21 -10.12
C LEU A 61 16.94 7.87 -8.70
N GLY A 62 17.55 6.71 -8.46
CA GLY A 62 17.99 6.30 -7.12
C GLY A 62 16.86 5.91 -6.16
N VAL A 63 15.61 5.84 -6.63
CA VAL A 63 14.43 5.53 -5.83
C VAL A 63 14.60 4.19 -5.13
N ARG A 64 14.29 4.14 -3.82
CA ARG A 64 14.30 2.92 -3.03
C ARG A 64 12.90 2.63 -2.51
N VAL A 65 12.34 1.54 -3.02
CA VAL A 65 11.11 0.94 -2.49
C VAL A 65 11.44 -0.30 -1.68
N VAL A 66 10.66 -0.54 -0.62
CA VAL A 66 10.67 -1.79 0.14
C VAL A 66 9.23 -2.29 0.28
N PRO A 67 8.98 -3.60 0.25
CA PRO A 67 7.64 -4.12 0.55
C PRO A 67 7.25 -3.83 1.99
N ALA A 68 5.98 -3.58 2.23
CA ALA A 68 5.39 -3.41 3.54
C ALA A 68 4.50 -4.62 3.85
N TYR A 69 4.77 -5.26 4.99
CA TYR A 69 4.08 -6.47 5.42
C TYR A 69 3.22 -6.17 6.64
N SER A 70 2.10 -6.87 6.71
CA SER A 70 1.25 -6.96 7.91
C SER A 70 1.95 -7.72 9.03
N THR A 71 1.35 -7.67 10.21
CA THR A 71 1.76 -8.47 11.38
C THR A 71 1.75 -10.00 11.12
N THR A 72 0.97 -10.47 10.14
CA THR A 72 0.88 -11.90 9.75
C THR A 72 1.74 -12.26 8.55
N GLY A 73 2.51 -11.32 8.01
CA GLY A 73 3.40 -11.54 6.86
C GLY A 73 2.73 -11.37 5.48
N LEU A 74 1.44 -11.02 5.42
CA LEU A 74 0.79 -10.64 4.16
C LEU A 74 1.39 -9.32 3.63
N ALA A 75 1.79 -9.28 2.36
CA ALA A 75 2.22 -8.06 1.69
C ALA A 75 1.03 -7.09 1.54
N LEU A 76 1.12 -5.93 2.17
CA LEU A 76 0.08 -4.90 2.15
C LEU A 76 0.34 -3.82 1.10
N GLY A 77 1.59 -3.68 0.66
CA GLY A 77 1.97 -2.65 -0.29
C GLY A 77 3.46 -2.37 -0.25
N VAL A 78 3.82 -1.11 -0.48
CA VAL A 78 5.21 -0.69 -0.62
C VAL A 78 5.48 0.62 0.09
N THR A 79 6.73 0.83 0.48
CA THR A 79 7.20 2.07 1.09
C THR A 79 8.42 2.59 0.35
N VAL A 80 8.35 3.84 -0.12
CA VAL A 80 9.52 4.61 -0.56
C VAL A 80 10.27 5.09 0.67
N ILE A 81 11.56 4.76 0.76
CA ILE A 81 12.41 5.12 1.90
C ILE A 81 13.40 6.22 1.49
N PRO A 82 13.43 7.35 2.20
CA PRO A 82 14.41 8.40 1.97
C PRO A 82 15.84 7.90 2.11
N ARG A 83 16.73 8.35 1.23
CA ARG A 83 18.17 8.10 1.32
C ARG A 83 18.95 9.35 0.92
N LEU A 84 20.18 9.48 1.43
CA LEU A 84 21.07 10.60 1.09
C LEU A 84 21.27 10.77 -0.42
N ALA A 85 21.44 9.68 -1.17
CA ALA A 85 21.63 9.73 -2.62
C ALA A 85 20.35 10.01 -3.42
N ALA A 86 19.17 9.93 -2.79
CA ALA A 86 17.86 10.08 -3.43
C ALA A 86 16.79 10.35 -2.36
N ASN A 87 16.59 11.63 -2.03
CA ASN A 87 15.79 12.09 -0.89
C ASN A 87 14.28 12.15 -1.20
N TYR A 88 13.72 11.04 -1.68
CA TYR A 88 12.29 10.91 -1.93
C TYR A 88 11.55 10.33 -0.72
N GLY A 89 10.26 10.62 -0.61
CA GLY A 89 9.41 10.07 0.43
C GLY A 89 9.63 10.74 1.81
N PRO A 90 9.27 10.05 2.92
CA PRO A 90 8.73 8.69 2.94
C PRO A 90 7.37 8.61 2.25
N THR A 91 7.07 7.50 1.59
CA THR A 91 5.76 7.32 0.95
C THR A 91 5.31 5.88 1.05
N PHE A 92 4.27 5.62 1.83
CA PHE A 92 3.59 4.32 1.82
C PHE A 92 2.50 4.32 0.75
N ILE A 93 2.34 3.20 0.04
CA ILE A 93 1.34 3.01 -1.01
C ILE A 93 0.75 1.61 -0.88
N CYS A 94 -0.57 1.52 -0.76
CA CYS A 94 -1.34 0.29 -0.78
C CYS A 94 -2.47 0.44 -1.80
N LYS A 95 -2.59 -0.52 -2.73
CA LYS A 95 -3.71 -0.59 -3.68
C LYS A 95 -4.66 -1.69 -3.22
N MET A 96 -5.95 -1.36 -3.14
CA MET A 96 -7.02 -2.28 -2.76
C MET A 96 -8.09 -2.32 -3.84
N LYS A 97 -8.72 -3.48 -4.02
CA LYS A 97 -9.89 -3.66 -4.89
C LYS A 97 -11.12 -3.92 -4.03
N ARG A 98 -12.22 -3.24 -4.33
CA ARG A 98 -13.52 -3.53 -3.72
C ARG A 98 -14.08 -4.82 -4.33
N LEU A 99 -14.34 -5.82 -3.49
CA LEU A 99 -14.94 -7.10 -3.86
C LEU A 99 -16.47 -7.08 -3.71
N LYS A 100 -16.97 -6.36 -2.70
CA LYS A 100 -18.39 -6.14 -2.40
C LYS A 100 -18.59 -4.73 -1.87
#